data_AF-A0A2D5AT26-F1
#
_entry.id   AF-A0A2D5AT26-F1
#
_cell.length_a   1.000
_cell.length_b   1.000
_cell.length_c   1.000
_cell.angle_alpha   90.00
_cell.angle_beta   90.00
_cell.angle_gamma   90.00
#
_symmetry.space_group_name_H-M   'P 1'
#
loop_
_entity.id
_entity.type
_entity.pdbx_description
1 polymer ?
#
loop_
_entity_poly.entity_id
_entity_poly.type
_entity_poly.pdbx_seq_one_letter_code
_entity_poly.pdbx_strand_id
1 'polypeptide(L)'
;MPKPAVAEVLERNYIEARLHTDKPIPGIERIRELQLKFAESVANPVYVTVDPEKELRLGRYEGSAITERDEENFIQFLKDGLVEKVVQR
;
A
#
# COMPACT_ATOMS: atom_id res chain seq x y z
N MET A 1 15.40 4.63 3.88
CA MET A 1 14.52 4.50 5.06
C MET A 1 13.38 5.50 4.90
N PRO A 2 12.12 5.16 5.24
CA PRO A 2 11.03 6.13 5.22
C PRO A 2 11.36 7.32 6.12
N LYS A 3 10.90 8.52 5.75
CA LYS A 3 11.11 9.73 6.56
C LYS A 3 10.37 9.62 7.90
N PRO A 4 10.86 10.25 8.99
CA PRO A 4 10.31 10.08 10.33
C PRO A 4 8.79 10.31 10.44
N ALA A 5 8.25 11.32 9.74
CA ALA A 5 6.83 11.66 9.80
C ALA A 5 5.91 10.59 9.17
N VAL A 6 6.40 9.87 8.15
CA VAL A 6 5.69 8.75 7.52
C VAL A 6 5.94 7.46 8.31
N ALA A 7 7.16 7.29 8.82
CA ALA A 7 7.59 6.11 9.58
C ALA A 7 6.71 5.89 10.82
N GLU A 8 6.39 6.94 11.58
CA GLU A 8 5.56 6.80 12.77
C GLU A 8 4.14 6.25 12.47
N VAL A 9 3.51 6.72 11.39
CA VAL A 9 2.16 6.27 11.00
C VAL A 9 2.21 4.83 10.49
N LEU A 10 3.22 4.48 9.69
CA LEU A 10 3.41 3.15 9.15
C LEU A 10 3.71 2.13 10.25
N GLU A 11 4.72 2.38 11.09
CA GLU A 11 5.19 1.43 12.10
C GLU A 11 4.13 1.10 13.15
N ARG A 12 3.25 2.06 13.48
CA ARG A 12 2.21 1.85 14.51
C ARG A 12 0.95 1.17 13.98
N ASN A 13 0.60 1.36 12.72
CA ASN A 13 -0.75 1.02 12.23
C ASN A 13 -0.77 0.05 11.04
N TYR A 14 0.35 -0.16 10.37
CA TYR A 14 0.43 -0.92 9.13
C TYR A 14 1.50 -2.01 9.22
N ILE A 15 1.25 -3.12 8.51
CA ILE A 15 2.29 -4.10 8.16
C ILE A 15 2.61 -3.87 6.69
N GLU A 16 3.87 -3.59 6.37
CA GLU A 16 4.30 -3.36 5.00
C GLU A 16 4.58 -4.69 4.28
N ALA A 17 3.96 -4.87 3.12
CA ALA A 17 4.23 -5.97 2.20
C ALA A 17 4.62 -5.42 0.83
N ARG A 18 5.80 -5.80 0.34
CA ARG A 18 6.31 -5.39 -0.98
C ARG A 18 6.20 -6.53 -1.96
N LEU A 19 5.42 -6.32 -3.01
CA LEU A 19 5.17 -7.30 -4.05
C LEU A 19 5.95 -6.91 -5.31
N HIS A 20 6.85 -7.79 -5.74
CA HIS A 20 7.68 -7.60 -6.92
C HIS A 20 7.53 -8.79 -7.87
N THR A 21 7.46 -8.51 -9.18
CA THR A 21 7.31 -9.51 -10.24
C THR A 21 8.37 -9.36 -11.33
N ASP A 22 9.41 -8.56 -11.08
CA ASP A 22 10.52 -8.28 -11.99
C ASP A 22 11.54 -9.41 -12.05
N LYS A 23 11.50 -10.37 -11.12
CA LYS A 23 12.38 -11.53 -11.06
C LYS A 23 11.59 -12.81 -10.79
N PRO A 24 11.98 -13.95 -11.38
CA PRO A 24 11.35 -15.23 -11.11
C PRO A 24 11.61 -15.66 -9.66
N ILE A 25 10.55 -15.74 -8.86
CA ILE A 25 10.56 -16.20 -7.47
C ILE A 25 9.45 -17.24 -7.25
N PRO A 26 9.60 -18.16 -6.28
CA PRO A 26 8.52 -19.07 -5.91
C PRO A 26 7.23 -18.30 -5.59
N GLY A 27 6.11 -18.70 -6.19
CA GLY A 27 4.81 -18.05 -5.97
C GLY A 27 4.58 -16.76 -6.75
N ILE A 28 5.38 -16.47 -7.79
CA ILE A 28 5.22 -15.25 -8.61
C ILE A 28 3.82 -15.08 -9.21
N GLU A 29 3.14 -16.17 -9.58
CA GLU A 29 1.77 -16.08 -10.11
C GLU A 29 0.78 -15.62 -9.03
N ARG A 30 0.95 -16.08 -7.78
CA ARG A 30 0.14 -15.60 -6.65
C ARG A 30 0.39 -14.13 -6.37
N ILE A 31 1.63 -13.67 -6.51
CA ILE A 31 1.98 -12.26 -6.36
C ILE A 31 1.31 -11.42 -7.44
N ARG A 32 1.30 -11.88 -8.70
CA ARG A 32 0.59 -11.20 -9.81
C ARG A 32 -0.91 -11.13 -9.55
N GLU A 33 -1.53 -12.22 -9.08
CA GLU A 33 -2.94 -12.22 -8.70
C GLU A 33 -3.24 -11.17 -7.62
N LEU A 34 -2.40 -11.08 -6.58
CA LEU A 34 -2.56 -10.09 -5.52
C LEU A 34 -2.37 -8.65 -6.04
N GLN A 35 -1.37 -8.43 -6.89
CA GLN A 35 -1.16 -7.13 -7.53
C GLN A 35 -2.35 -6.75 -8.43
N LEU A 36 -2.89 -7.67 -9.21
CA LEU A 36 -4.07 -7.41 -10.03
C LEU A 36 -5.33 -7.19 -9.17
N LYS A 37 -5.52 -7.98 -8.11
CA LYS A 37 -6.65 -7.86 -7.17
C LYS A 37 -6.66 -6.49 -6.47
N PHE A 38 -5.52 -6.08 -5.93
CA PHE A 38 -5.45 -4.90 -5.08
C PHE A 38 -4.94 -3.65 -5.83
N ALA A 39 -3.89 -3.75 -6.62
CA ALA A 39 -3.32 -2.60 -7.33
C ALA A 39 -3.86 -2.42 -8.76
N GLU A 40 -4.58 -3.41 -9.32
CA GLU A 40 -5.06 -3.43 -10.71
C GLU A 40 -3.95 -3.21 -11.77
N SER A 41 -2.69 -3.39 -11.36
CA SER A 41 -1.52 -3.14 -12.18
C SER A 41 -0.33 -3.94 -11.67
N VAL A 42 0.49 -4.40 -12.61
CA VAL A 42 1.79 -5.05 -12.37
C VAL A 42 2.95 -4.20 -12.93
N ALA A 43 2.65 -3.07 -13.56
CA ALA A 43 3.59 -2.31 -14.38
C ALA A 43 4.19 -1.09 -13.66
N ASN A 44 3.40 -0.41 -12.82
CA ASN A 44 3.82 0.79 -12.11
C ASN A 44 3.83 0.55 -10.59
N PRO A 45 4.69 1.24 -9.83
CA PRO A 45 4.61 1.23 -8.38
C PRO A 45 3.28 1.86 -7.92
N VAL A 46 2.51 1.09 -7.15
CA VAL A 46 1.23 1.48 -6.58
C VAL A 46 1.23 1.10 -5.11
N TYR A 47 0.85 2.05 -4.25
CA TYR A 47 0.62 1.79 -2.85
C TYR A 47 -0.88 1.52 -2.64
N VAL A 48 -1.20 0.52 -1.83
CA VAL A 48 -2.57 0.18 -1.47
C VAL A 48 -2.66 -0.02 0.03
N THR A 49 -3.73 0.50 0.63
CA THR A 49 -4.13 0.13 2.00
C THR A 49 -5.20 -0.94 1.90
N VAL A 50 -5.09 -1.99 2.70
CA VAL A 50 -5.95 -3.17 2.65
C VAL A 50 -6.44 -3.51 4.04
N ASP A 51 -7.71 -3.87 4.18
CA ASP A 51 -8.22 -4.57 5.35
C ASP A 51 -7.89 -6.07 5.20
N PRO A 52 -6.96 -6.61 6.01
CA PRO A 52 -6.54 -8.00 5.86
C PRO A 52 -7.62 -9.00 6.29
N GLU A 53 -8.58 -8.61 7.15
CA GLU A 53 -9.63 -9.53 7.61
C GLU A 53 -10.69 -9.74 6.53
N LYS A 54 -11.01 -8.67 5.79
CA LYS A 54 -12.03 -8.67 4.73
C LYS A 54 -11.44 -8.87 3.33
N GLU A 55 -10.12 -8.81 3.21
CA GLU A 55 -9.38 -8.76 1.95
C GLU A 55 -9.90 -7.67 0.99
N LEU A 56 -10.18 -6.48 1.54
CA LEU A 56 -10.72 -5.34 0.80
C LEU A 56 -9.69 -4.22 0.66
N ARG A 57 -9.61 -3.62 -0.52
CA ARG A 57 -8.83 -2.39 -0.73
C ARG A 57 -9.56 -1.20 -0.11
N LEU A 58 -8.88 -0.47 0.77
CA LEU A 58 -9.37 0.74 1.43
C LEU A 58 -8.90 2.01 0.70
N GLY A 59 -7.75 1.94 0.03
CA GLY A 59 -7.21 3.08 -0.71
C GLY A 59 -6.18 2.66 -1.74
N ARG A 60 -5.91 3.56 -2.68
CA ARG A 60 -4.90 3.42 -3.73
C ARG A 60 -4.17 4.75 -3.91
N TYR A 61 -2.85 4.70 -4.01
CA TYR A 61 -2.01 5.85 -4.28
C TYR A 61 -1.01 5.50 -5.39
N GLU A 62 -1.03 6.27 -6.48
CA GLU A 62 -0.12 6.08 -7.61
C GLU A 62 1.15 6.91 -7.39
N GLY A 63 2.32 6.27 -7.40
CA GLY A 63 3.56 7.01 -7.24
C GLY A 63 4.79 6.11 -7.20
N SER A 64 5.79 6.43 -8.02
CA SER A 64 7.06 5.69 -8.10
C SER A 64 8.05 6.05 -6.99
N ALA A 65 7.92 7.24 -6.41
CA ALA A 65 8.69 7.71 -5.25
C ALA A 65 7.90 8.79 -4.51
N ILE A 66 7.80 8.68 -3.18
CA ILE A 66 7.26 9.76 -2.34
C ILE A 66 8.34 10.84 -2.29
N THR A 67 8.16 11.92 -3.06
CA THR A 67 9.06 13.09 -2.98
C THR A 67 8.68 13.95 -1.78
N GLU A 68 9.49 14.96 -1.45
CA GLU A 68 9.16 15.91 -0.36
C GLU A 68 7.84 16.65 -0.58
N ARG A 69 7.42 16.79 -1.85
CA ARG A 69 6.15 17.43 -2.22
C ARG A 69 4.95 16.49 -2.05
N ASP A 70 5.19 15.19 -1.93
CA ASP A 70 4.17 14.15 -1.88
C ASP A 70 3.95 13.61 -0.46
N GLU A 71 4.79 14.02 0.49
CA GLU A 71 4.80 13.50 1.87
C GLU A 71 3.46 13.71 2.58
N GLU A 72 2.90 14.91 2.50
CA GLU A 72 1.59 15.24 3.09
C GLU A 72 0.46 14.43 2.45
N ASN A 73 0.47 14.31 1.12
CA ASN A 73 -0.52 13.53 0.37
C ASN A 73 -0.45 12.05 0.73
N PHE A 74 0.76 11.50 0.90
CA PHE A 74 0.95 10.12 1.29
C PHE A 74 0.53 9.85 2.73
N ILE A 75 0.86 10.76 3.66
CA ILE A 75 0.38 10.69 5.05
C ILE A 75 -1.15 10.73 5.08
N GLN A 76 -1.77 11.60 4.28
CA GLN A 76 -3.23 11.68 4.21
C GLN A 76 -3.83 10.38 3.68
N PHE A 77 -3.28 9.81 2.60
CA PHE A 77 -3.66 8.50 2.09
C PHE A 77 -3.62 7.41 3.18
N LEU A 78 -2.57 7.38 4.00
CA LEU A 78 -2.46 6.42 5.11
C LEU A 78 -3.51 6.67 6.20
N LYS A 79 -3.85 7.93 6.49
CA LYS A 79 -4.88 8.27 7.48
C LYS A 79 -6.27 7.89 6.99
N ASP A 80 -6.59 8.17 5.73
CA ASP A 80 -7.89 7.85 5.13
C ASP A 80 -8.14 6.34 5.16
N GLY A 81 -7.12 5.54 4.83
CA GLY A 81 -7.19 4.07 4.95
C GLY A 81 -7.51 3.57 6.36
N LEU A 82 -7.08 4.27 7.41
CA LEU A 82 -7.44 3.91 8.79
C LEU A 82 -8.88 4.28 9.13
N VAL A 83 -9.34 5.46 8.67
CA VAL A 83 -10.71 5.92 8.91
C VAL A 83 -11.73 4.99 8.25
N GLU A 84 -11.49 4.62 6.98
CA GLU A 84 -12.35 3.68 6.26
C GLU A 84 -12.45 2.32 6.97
N LYS A 85 -11.36 1.84 7.57
CA LYS A 85 -11.38 0.61 8.38
C LYS A 85 -12.28 0.74 9.62
N VAL A 86 -12.33 1.91 10.26
CA VAL A 86 -13.15 2.16 11.46
C VAL A 86 -14.63 2.24 11.12
N VAL A 87 -15.00 2.89 10.00
CA VAL A 87 -16.40 3.03 9.57
C VAL A 87 -17.03 1.67 9.23
N GLN A 88 -16.24 0.71 8.77
CA GLN A 88 -16.72 -0.62 8.39
C GLN A 88 -16.78 -1.63 9.57
N ARG A 89 -16.54 -1.22 10.82
CA ARG A 89 -16.58 -2.09 12.01
C ARG A 89 -17.94 -2.10 12.70
#